data_AF-A0A8J2V4S2-F1
#
_entry.id   AF-A0A8J2V4S2-F1
#
_cell.length_a   1.000
_cell.length_b   1.000
_cell.length_c   1.000
_cell.angle_alpha   90.00
_cell.angle_beta   90.00
_cell.angle_gamma   90.00
#
_symmetry.space_group_name_H-M   'P 1'
#
loop_
_entity.id
_entity.type
_entity.pdbx_description
1 polymer ?
#
loop_
_entity_poly.entity_id
_entity_poly.type
_entity_poly.pdbx_seq_one_letter_code
_entity_poly.pdbx_strand_id
1 'polypeptide(L)'
;MTRIFASLLFSTALSLGPTAGALAQEADDSEAGSSLSRTEDALERILQDALEEGYVSLREDEQSAGPEQSGQQPAAANSPAAIISATDEDGYADIGAILQETGYTTNDEVPAELISATCQDNDLFAFRERVYSWEEASRMQIAIAGSAAAPDAESSIRLAKHYLALGFAEEAMSLVRPFATDERARTVLYMGETVAGRISDGNVLKSVDAACSGPARLWRAVALVEFQPSTAVFLAASVANELKQLPPHLRVDFATRLGITAAENGQWILAEKLYDIATEETLPGTTQVIYLRALINAHNGVDVDVALNTVERFAQQEGPLQAQAILMLSDLQPQQEGEHYPGYYRDLENVAVRSNGAPQSFPEAFMEVRLAAETGKYSRAVEIAAQYQYPTIADRDTMKTTLAGLFETALSRTSATTRFAALNGYIAHRPFFDGIDREAVLTIGAARAALDLGLPEQAISLMQQLPFETLGDEERKLLARAYVADRRYDEALSLTRNSEDPVMMAVAATALHRLGREREALDVLRRGPGTMRNLEGQARIAWASGQWAQARDAYAAMLVEDANSQTQARHALASYMSGQSGALAQLPTQASLQALEKLLATHPEDILILREVLTNG
;
A
#
# COMPACT_ATOMS: atom_id res chain seq x y z
N MET A 1 -41.77 28.24 -47.99
CA MET A 1 -40.53 27.60 -47.50
C MET A 1 -39.38 28.58 -47.68
N THR A 2 -39.51 29.87 -47.32
CA THR A 2 -39.29 30.51 -46.00
C THR A 2 -37.88 30.22 -45.44
N ARG A 3 -36.84 31.08 -45.62
CA ARG A 3 -36.57 32.44 -45.05
C ARG A 3 -36.23 32.33 -43.52
N ILE A 4 -35.28 33.00 -42.84
CA ILE A 4 -34.58 34.30 -43.01
C ILE A 4 -33.77 34.64 -41.69
N PHE A 5 -32.73 35.49 -41.78
CA PHE A 5 -32.24 36.53 -40.80
C PHE A 5 -31.61 36.09 -39.46
N ALA A 6 -30.89 36.92 -38.68
CA ALA A 6 -30.12 38.18 -38.82
C ALA A 6 -29.68 38.57 -37.39
N SER A 7 -28.48 39.13 -37.24
CA SER A 7 -28.18 40.40 -36.54
C SER A 7 -28.96 40.77 -35.26
N LEU A 8 -28.27 41.04 -34.15
CA LEU A 8 -28.30 42.37 -33.49
C LEU A 8 -27.45 42.41 -32.19
N LEU A 9 -26.67 43.47 -32.12
CA LEU A 9 -26.06 44.08 -30.93
C LEU A 9 -27.14 44.59 -29.97
N PHE A 10 -26.89 44.51 -28.67
CA PHE A 10 -27.32 45.54 -27.73
C PHE A 10 -26.31 45.68 -26.58
N SER A 11 -25.95 46.94 -26.32
CA SER A 11 -25.01 47.41 -25.31
C SER A 11 -25.73 47.80 -24.01
N THR A 12 -24.93 48.11 -22.98
CA THR A 12 -25.24 48.92 -21.77
C THR A 12 -26.17 48.29 -20.72
N ALA A 13 -26.00 48.42 -19.40
CA ALA A 13 -25.04 49.12 -18.53
C ALA A 13 -25.20 48.54 -17.11
N LEU A 14 -24.16 48.60 -16.27
CA LEU A 14 -24.30 49.00 -14.86
C LEU A 14 -22.92 49.30 -14.27
N SER A 15 -22.68 50.60 -14.14
CA SER A 15 -21.73 51.24 -13.24
C SER A 15 -22.18 51.05 -11.79
N LEU A 16 -21.23 50.84 -10.87
CA LEU A 16 -21.01 51.66 -9.66
C LEU A 16 -19.77 51.12 -8.95
N GLY A 17 -18.78 52.00 -8.76
CA GLY A 17 -17.53 51.71 -8.08
C GLY A 17 -17.61 51.94 -6.55
N PRO A 18 -16.58 52.55 -5.94
CA PRO A 18 -15.74 51.93 -4.92
C PRO A 18 -15.95 52.54 -3.53
N THR A 19 -15.52 51.85 -2.47
CA THR A 19 -15.13 52.51 -1.20
C THR A 19 -14.01 51.73 -0.51
N ALA A 20 -12.81 52.28 -0.58
CA ALA A 20 -11.83 52.21 0.49
C ALA A 20 -12.12 53.37 1.46
N GLY A 21 -11.96 53.14 2.77
CA GLY A 21 -11.78 54.22 3.74
C GLY A 21 -12.42 54.04 5.11
N ALA A 22 -11.54 53.83 6.10
CA ALA A 22 -11.42 54.61 7.33
C ALA A 22 -11.97 54.05 8.67
N LEU A 23 -11.00 53.85 9.58
CA LEU A 23 -10.92 54.27 11.00
C LEU A 23 -11.78 53.48 12.01
N ALA A 24 -11.17 52.70 12.91
CA ALA A 24 -10.43 53.07 14.13
C ALA A 24 -11.34 53.09 15.37
N GLN A 25 -10.78 52.52 16.46
CA GLN A 25 -11.04 52.85 17.87
C GLN A 25 -12.11 52.02 18.60
N GLU A 26 -11.64 51.00 19.33
CA GLU A 26 -11.82 50.90 20.79
C GLU A 26 -10.87 49.80 21.31
N ALA A 27 -9.88 50.24 22.09
CA ALA A 27 -9.01 49.37 22.88
C ALA A 27 -9.71 49.12 24.22
N ASP A 28 -9.92 47.85 24.55
CA ASP A 28 -10.47 47.42 25.84
C ASP A 28 -9.33 46.79 26.66
N ASP A 29 -8.99 47.45 27.77
CA ASP A 29 -7.91 47.12 28.69
C ASP A 29 -8.33 45.97 29.65
N SER A 30 -8.52 44.75 29.15
CA SER A 30 -8.80 43.58 30.01
C SER A 30 -8.02 42.29 29.72
N GLU A 31 -7.03 42.30 28.81
CA GLU A 31 -6.30 41.08 28.39
C GLU A 31 -4.93 40.85 29.05
N ALA A 32 -4.61 41.47 30.18
CA ALA A 32 -3.36 41.15 30.91
C ALA A 32 -3.49 39.92 31.84
N GLY A 33 -4.70 39.45 32.11
CA GLY A 33 -4.95 38.31 33.02
C GLY A 33 -5.08 36.95 32.33
N SER A 34 -5.45 36.91 31.05
CA SER A 34 -5.70 35.65 30.31
C SER A 34 -4.50 35.13 29.52
N SER A 35 -3.44 35.93 29.38
CA SER A 35 -2.20 35.47 28.73
C SER A 35 -1.36 34.58 29.65
N LEU A 36 -1.41 34.82 30.97
CA LEU A 36 -0.68 34.03 31.96
C LEU A 36 -1.26 32.63 32.14
N SER A 37 -2.60 32.49 32.19
CA SER A 37 -3.22 31.16 32.31
C SER A 37 -3.03 30.32 31.05
N ARG A 38 -3.05 30.93 29.86
CA ARG A 38 -2.77 30.21 28.61
C ARG A 38 -1.31 29.78 28.48
N THR A 39 -0.38 30.54 29.06
CA THR A 39 1.03 30.11 29.12
C THR A 39 1.25 29.03 30.17
N GLU A 40 0.55 29.07 31.31
CA GLU A 40 0.60 27.99 32.32
C GLU A 40 0.01 26.69 31.78
N ASP A 41 -1.16 26.74 31.14
CA ASP A 41 -1.80 25.56 30.53
C ASP A 41 -0.94 24.98 29.38
N ALA A 42 -0.26 25.84 28.62
CA ALA A 42 0.65 25.40 27.56
C ALA A 42 1.94 24.79 28.14
N LEU A 43 2.47 25.35 29.23
CA LEU A 43 3.67 24.84 29.90
C LEU A 43 3.38 23.51 30.62
N GLU A 44 2.22 23.38 31.25
CA GLU A 44 1.77 22.16 31.91
C GLU A 44 1.57 21.03 30.89
N ARG A 45 0.99 21.34 29.72
CA ARG A 45 0.83 20.38 28.63
C ARG A 45 2.17 19.94 28.03
N ILE A 46 3.12 20.86 27.84
CA ILE A 46 4.49 20.53 27.38
C ILE A 46 5.24 19.69 28.42
N LEU A 47 5.08 19.99 29.71
CA LEU A 47 5.72 19.22 30.79
C LEU A 47 5.11 17.83 30.93
N GLN A 48 3.81 17.68 30.66
CA GLN A 48 3.13 16.39 30.69
C GLN A 48 3.49 15.52 29.49
N ASP A 49 3.56 16.11 28.28
CA ASP A 49 4.06 15.43 27.08
C ASP A 49 5.52 14.98 27.28
N ALA A 50 6.37 15.82 27.88
CA ALA A 50 7.76 15.47 28.17
C ALA A 50 7.91 14.39 29.27
N LEU A 51 6.94 14.26 30.18
CA LEU A 51 6.90 13.22 31.21
C LEU A 51 6.45 11.88 30.62
N GLU A 52 5.44 11.89 29.75
CA GLU A 52 4.90 10.70 29.06
C GLU A 52 5.89 10.15 28.02
N GLU A 53 6.67 11.02 27.37
CA GLU A 53 7.73 10.65 26.44
C GLU A 53 9.08 10.29 27.13
N GLY A 54 9.14 10.35 28.46
CA GLY A 54 10.31 9.94 29.26
C GLY A 54 11.50 10.91 29.25
N TYR A 55 11.32 12.14 28.75
CA TYR A 55 12.36 13.18 28.73
C TYR A 55 12.61 13.84 30.10
N VAL A 56 11.65 13.74 31.04
CA VAL A 56 11.76 14.28 32.40
C VAL A 56 11.29 13.22 33.41
N SER A 57 12.10 12.91 34.43
CA SER A 57 11.67 12.11 35.58
C SER A 57 11.46 13.00 36.80
N LEU A 58 10.31 12.87 37.45
CA LEU A 58 10.07 13.54 38.74
C LEU A 58 10.97 12.89 39.79
N ARG A 59 11.85 13.69 40.39
CA ARG A 59 12.75 13.25 41.44
C ARG A 59 11.91 12.98 42.69
N GLU A 60 11.62 11.71 42.97
CA GLU A 60 10.96 11.32 44.22
C GLU A 60 11.88 11.67 45.39
N ASP A 61 11.38 12.49 46.32
CA ASP A 61 12.07 12.82 47.56
C ASP A 61 12.25 11.55 48.41
N GLU A 62 13.50 11.11 48.52
CA GLU A 62 13.93 10.07 49.46
C GLU A 62 13.67 10.52 50.91
N GLN A 63 12.62 10.01 51.53
CA GLN A 63 12.60 9.83 52.99
C GLN A 63 11.51 8.85 53.44
N SER A 64 11.91 7.59 53.69
CA SER A 64 11.74 6.90 54.99
C SER A 64 12.05 5.40 54.88
N ALA A 65 12.83 4.93 55.84
CA ALA A 65 13.44 3.61 55.90
C ALA A 65 12.52 2.50 56.46
N GLY A 66 12.50 1.35 55.75
CA GLY A 66 12.41 -0.06 56.22
C GLY A 66 11.24 -0.54 57.12
N PRO A 67 11.16 -1.85 57.46
CA PRO A 67 11.93 -3.01 56.95
C PRO A 67 11.07 -4.22 56.49
N GLU A 68 11.73 -5.10 55.75
CA GLU A 68 11.55 -6.56 55.61
C GLU A 68 10.15 -7.18 55.76
N GLN A 69 9.65 -7.80 54.68
CA GLN A 69 9.01 -9.10 54.79
C GLN A 69 9.15 -9.94 53.52
N SER A 70 9.72 -11.11 53.73
CA SER A 70 9.86 -12.24 52.82
C SER A 70 8.50 -12.86 52.49
N GLY A 71 8.24 -13.11 51.21
CA GLY A 71 6.99 -13.74 50.78
C GLY A 71 6.94 -14.13 49.31
N GLN A 72 7.34 -15.38 49.05
CA GLN A 72 6.78 -16.32 48.06
C GLN A 72 6.54 -15.86 46.61
N GLN A 73 7.40 -16.41 45.75
CA GLN A 73 7.32 -16.46 44.29
C GLN A 73 6.38 -17.60 43.84
N PRO A 74 5.37 -17.35 42.97
CA PRO A 74 4.72 -18.39 42.19
C PRO A 74 5.45 -18.59 40.86
N ALA A 75 5.62 -19.85 40.49
CA ALA A 75 6.27 -20.32 39.28
C ALA A 75 5.59 -19.82 38.00
N ALA A 76 6.37 -19.22 37.10
CA ALA A 76 5.99 -18.97 35.72
C ALA A 76 6.20 -20.23 34.87
N ALA A 77 5.21 -20.50 34.02
CA ALA A 77 5.16 -21.66 33.13
C ALA A 77 6.21 -21.58 32.03
N ASN A 78 6.89 -22.71 31.80
CA ASN A 78 7.81 -22.94 30.71
C ASN A 78 7.10 -22.81 29.35
N SER A 79 7.60 -21.95 28.48
CA SER A 79 7.40 -22.03 27.03
C SER A 79 8.76 -22.38 26.38
N PRO A 80 8.81 -23.32 25.41
CA PRO A 80 10.07 -23.76 24.83
C PRO A 80 10.64 -22.70 23.89
N ALA A 81 11.85 -22.23 24.19
CA ALA A 81 12.66 -21.43 23.29
C ALA A 81 13.13 -22.30 22.11
N ALA A 82 12.72 -21.93 20.90
CA ALA A 82 13.35 -22.40 19.68
C ALA A 82 14.74 -21.75 19.58
N ILE A 83 15.78 -22.57 19.69
CA ILE A 83 17.15 -22.18 19.40
C ILE A 83 17.25 -22.02 17.88
N ILE A 84 17.19 -20.79 17.40
CA ILE A 84 17.65 -20.44 16.05
C ILE A 84 19.13 -20.07 16.22
N SER A 85 20.01 -20.98 15.81
CA SER A 85 21.42 -20.71 15.68
C SER A 85 21.63 -19.59 14.68
N ALA A 86 22.28 -18.51 15.11
CA ALA A 86 22.83 -17.49 14.24
C ALA A 86 23.84 -18.13 13.29
N THR A 87 23.60 -18.02 11.99
CA THR A 87 24.62 -18.17 10.96
C THR A 87 25.12 -16.79 10.58
N ASP A 88 26.43 -16.61 10.71
CA ASP A 88 27.20 -15.41 10.41
C ASP A 88 27.05 -14.91 8.96
N GLU A 89 27.16 -13.57 8.87
CA GLU A 89 27.67 -12.70 7.81
C GLU A 89 27.95 -13.31 6.41
N ASP A 90 27.19 -12.81 5.40
CA ASP A 90 27.50 -12.71 3.95
C ASP A 90 26.33 -13.07 2.99
N GLY A 91 25.09 -12.67 3.34
CA GLY A 91 23.92 -12.84 2.46
C GLY A 91 23.80 -11.86 1.28
N TYR A 92 24.70 -10.87 1.15
CA TYR A 92 24.57 -9.80 0.13
C TYR A 92 25.28 -10.09 -1.19
N ALA A 93 26.05 -11.16 -1.29
CA ALA A 93 26.54 -11.65 -2.59
C ALA A 93 25.39 -12.18 -3.48
N ASP A 94 24.24 -12.53 -2.87
CA ASP A 94 23.16 -13.26 -3.55
C ASP A 94 22.12 -12.35 -4.23
N ILE A 95 22.00 -11.07 -3.83
CA ILE A 95 21.11 -10.12 -4.53
C ILE A 95 21.62 -9.83 -5.95
N GLY A 96 22.94 -9.85 -6.15
CA GLY A 96 23.54 -9.76 -7.49
C GLY A 96 23.25 -10.99 -8.36
N ALA A 97 23.08 -12.16 -7.76
CA ALA A 97 22.76 -13.41 -8.47
C ALA A 97 21.27 -13.50 -8.83
N ILE A 98 20.38 -13.08 -7.93
CA ILE A 98 18.92 -13.03 -8.15
C ILE A 98 18.55 -12.07 -9.30
N LEU A 99 19.32 -10.99 -9.52
CA LEU A 99 19.09 -10.05 -10.61
C LEU A 99 19.72 -10.47 -11.95
N GLN A 100 20.75 -11.32 -11.97
CA GLN A 100 21.25 -11.94 -13.20
C GLN A 100 20.20 -12.89 -13.83
N GLU A 101 19.35 -13.51 -13.03
CA GLU A 101 18.21 -14.31 -13.50
C GLU A 101 17.09 -13.45 -14.14
N THR A 102 16.98 -12.16 -13.79
CA THR A 102 15.97 -11.23 -14.37
C THR A 102 16.37 -10.62 -15.73
N GLY A 103 17.47 -11.08 -16.34
CA GLY A 103 17.80 -10.78 -17.74
C GLY A 103 18.67 -9.54 -17.98
N TYR A 104 19.17 -8.87 -16.94
CA TYR A 104 20.19 -7.82 -17.08
C TYR A 104 21.57 -8.45 -17.27
N THR A 105 21.88 -8.89 -18.49
CA THR A 105 23.23 -9.32 -18.85
C THR A 105 24.04 -8.12 -19.37
N THR A 106 25.00 -7.64 -18.59
CA THR A 106 26.04 -6.73 -19.09
C THR A 106 27.05 -7.55 -19.90
N ASN A 107 26.68 -7.94 -21.12
CA ASN A 107 27.58 -8.60 -22.08
C ASN A 107 28.33 -7.59 -22.95
N ASP A 108 28.84 -6.52 -22.34
CA ASP A 108 29.87 -5.67 -22.95
C ASP A 108 30.94 -5.44 -21.87
N GLU A 109 31.93 -6.32 -21.83
CA GLU A 109 33.19 -6.07 -21.13
C GLU A 109 33.91 -4.92 -21.84
N VAL A 110 33.55 -3.68 -21.47
CA VAL A 110 34.37 -2.51 -21.78
C VAL A 110 35.69 -2.69 -21.02
N PRO A 111 36.86 -2.61 -21.66
CA PRO A 111 38.14 -2.77 -21.00
C PRO A 111 38.26 -1.81 -19.81
N ALA A 112 38.56 -2.33 -18.61
CA ALA A 112 38.69 -1.56 -17.37
C ALA A 112 39.67 -0.38 -17.46
N GLU A 113 40.58 -0.37 -18.43
CA GLU A 113 41.53 0.72 -18.66
C GLU A 113 40.89 1.98 -19.27
N LEU A 114 39.75 1.88 -19.99
CA LEU A 114 39.09 3.04 -20.62
C LEU A 114 38.15 3.82 -19.70
N ILE A 115 37.66 3.20 -18.60
CA ILE A 115 36.81 3.87 -17.60
C ILE A 115 37.65 4.76 -16.66
N SER A 116 38.96 4.50 -16.55
CA SER A 116 39.86 5.24 -15.66
C SER A 116 40.14 6.70 -16.08
N ALA A 117 39.89 7.06 -17.35
CA ALA A 117 40.24 8.39 -17.88
C ALA A 117 39.16 9.47 -17.67
N THR A 118 37.93 9.09 -17.30
CA THR A 118 36.78 10.00 -17.12
C THR A 118 36.26 10.06 -15.69
N CYS A 119 36.85 9.31 -14.77
CA CYS A 119 36.42 9.31 -13.38
C CYS A 119 36.93 10.55 -12.64
N GLN A 120 35.99 11.45 -12.31
CA GLN A 120 36.26 12.65 -11.53
C GLN A 120 36.96 12.32 -10.20
N ASP A 121 37.81 13.26 -9.78
CA ASP A 121 38.62 13.28 -8.57
C ASP A 121 37.89 12.75 -7.32
N ASN A 122 38.24 11.54 -6.86
CA ASN A 122 37.65 10.88 -5.68
C ASN A 122 37.70 11.75 -4.42
N ASP A 123 38.67 12.66 -4.34
CA ASP A 123 38.85 13.56 -3.20
C ASP A 123 37.75 14.64 -3.11
N LEU A 124 37.01 14.90 -4.20
CA LEU A 124 35.94 15.89 -4.21
C LEU A 124 34.71 15.40 -3.46
N PHE A 125 34.33 14.13 -3.64
CA PHE A 125 33.14 13.52 -3.04
C PHE A 125 33.38 13.01 -1.61
N ALA A 126 34.63 12.68 -1.26
CA ALA A 126 34.98 12.17 0.05
C ALA A 126 35.13 13.29 1.10
N PHE A 127 34.60 13.06 2.30
CA PHE A 127 34.80 13.89 3.49
C PHE A 127 35.76 13.16 4.43
N ARG A 128 37.04 13.14 4.10
CA ARG A 128 38.05 12.46 4.95
C ARG A 128 38.13 13.10 6.33
N GLU A 129 38.44 12.28 7.33
CA GLU A 129 38.63 12.56 8.77
C GLU A 129 39.16 13.97 9.08
N ARG A 130 38.25 14.93 9.07
CA ARG A 130 38.50 16.33 9.42
C ARG A 130 37.41 16.73 10.40
N VAL A 131 37.80 17.53 11.38
CA VAL A 131 36.84 18.10 12.32
C VAL A 131 36.16 19.27 11.61
N TYR A 132 34.98 19.03 11.04
CA TYR A 132 34.18 20.09 10.45
C TYR A 132 33.58 20.94 11.57
N SER A 133 34.07 22.17 11.71
CA SER A 133 33.64 23.11 12.75
C SER A 133 33.45 24.51 12.19
N TRP A 134 32.55 25.28 12.82
CA TRP A 134 32.34 26.68 12.47
C TRP A 134 33.61 27.53 12.63
N GLU A 135 34.45 27.21 13.62
CA GLU A 135 35.73 27.89 13.85
C GLU A 135 36.70 27.69 12.68
N GLU A 136 36.77 26.49 12.13
CA GLU A 136 37.61 26.20 10.96
C GLU A 136 37.06 26.86 9.69
N ALA A 137 35.74 26.79 9.46
CA ALA A 137 35.10 27.50 8.35
C ALA A 137 35.34 29.02 8.41
N SER A 138 35.19 29.61 9.61
CA SER A 138 35.46 31.04 9.84
C SER A 138 36.92 31.41 9.60
N ARG A 139 37.87 30.57 10.05
CA ARG A 139 39.31 30.78 9.79
C ARG A 139 39.62 30.72 8.30
N MET A 140 39.04 29.77 7.56
CA MET A 140 39.18 29.69 6.11
C MET A 140 38.59 30.91 5.40
N GLN A 141 37.42 31.37 5.83
CA GLN A 141 36.77 32.57 5.28
C GLN A 141 37.63 33.83 5.51
N ILE A 142 38.18 34.00 6.71
CA ILE A 142 39.09 35.13 7.02
C ILE A 142 40.38 35.02 6.19
N ALA A 143 40.94 33.82 6.01
CA ALA A 143 42.13 33.63 5.21
C ALA A 143 41.89 33.98 3.72
N ILE A 144 40.73 33.61 3.18
CA ILE A 144 40.32 33.93 1.81
C ILE A 144 40.07 35.44 1.66
N ALA A 145 39.39 36.06 2.62
CA ALA A 145 39.08 37.50 2.57
C ALA A 145 40.31 38.40 2.86
N GLY A 146 41.25 37.92 3.69
CA GLY A 146 42.48 38.62 4.07
C GLY A 146 43.64 38.43 3.10
N SER A 147 43.50 37.54 2.11
CA SER A 147 44.43 37.41 1.00
C SER A 147 44.41 38.68 0.14
N ALA A 148 45.58 39.25 -0.16
CA ALA A 148 45.69 40.37 -1.09
C ALA A 148 45.38 39.97 -2.55
N ALA A 149 45.36 38.67 -2.86
CA ALA A 149 44.94 38.12 -4.14
C ALA A 149 43.43 37.82 -4.13
N ALA A 150 42.79 37.95 -5.30
CA ALA A 150 41.42 37.52 -5.49
C ALA A 150 41.25 36.03 -5.07
N PRO A 151 40.11 35.65 -4.49
CA PRO A 151 39.84 34.27 -4.09
C PRO A 151 40.04 33.35 -5.29
N ASP A 152 40.80 32.28 -5.10
CA ASP A 152 40.97 31.23 -6.10
C ASP A 152 39.88 30.15 -5.96
N ALA A 153 39.65 29.41 -7.05
CA ALA A 153 38.62 28.38 -7.09
C ALA A 153 38.84 27.28 -6.05
N GLU A 154 40.10 26.86 -5.83
CA GLU A 154 40.43 25.76 -4.92
C GLU A 154 40.15 26.12 -3.45
N SER A 155 40.54 27.31 -2.99
CA SER A 155 40.22 27.76 -1.63
C SER A 155 38.71 27.88 -1.43
N SER A 156 37.99 28.37 -2.44
CA SER A 156 36.53 28.49 -2.43
C SER A 156 35.84 27.12 -2.40
N ILE A 157 36.32 26.14 -3.18
CA ILE A 157 35.86 24.74 -3.15
C ILE A 157 36.06 24.12 -1.76
N ARG A 158 37.23 24.33 -1.15
CA ARG A 158 37.54 23.76 0.18
C ARG A 158 36.64 24.31 1.28
N LEU A 159 36.39 25.62 1.27
CA LEU A 159 35.48 26.27 2.20
C LEU A 159 34.01 25.85 1.91
N ALA A 160 33.62 25.74 0.65
CA ALA A 160 32.29 25.25 0.29
C ALA A 160 32.04 23.82 0.78
N LYS A 161 33.03 22.92 0.67
CA LYS A 161 32.94 21.58 1.28
C LYS A 161 32.78 21.63 2.80
N HIS A 162 33.42 22.58 3.50
CA HIS A 162 33.19 22.76 4.93
C HIS A 162 31.76 23.22 5.23
N TYR A 163 31.21 24.15 4.43
CA TYR A 163 29.82 24.56 4.58
C TYR A 163 28.85 23.41 4.32
N LEU A 164 29.08 22.59 3.28
CA LEU A 164 28.28 21.38 3.03
C LEU A 164 28.33 20.39 4.20
N ALA A 165 29.52 20.14 4.76
CA ALA A 165 29.67 19.26 5.92
C ALA A 165 28.87 19.73 7.15
N LEU A 166 28.66 21.04 7.26
CA LEU A 166 27.91 21.70 8.32
C LEU A 166 26.42 21.91 7.98
N GLY A 167 25.96 21.52 6.79
CA GLY A 167 24.56 21.69 6.34
C GLY A 167 24.23 23.05 5.70
N PHE A 168 25.22 23.91 5.45
CA PHE A 168 25.06 25.25 4.84
C PHE A 168 25.16 25.20 3.31
N ALA A 169 24.17 24.58 2.67
CA ALA A 169 24.18 24.35 1.22
C ALA A 169 24.14 25.65 0.39
N GLU A 170 23.35 26.65 0.80
CA GLU A 170 23.23 27.91 0.06
C GLU A 170 24.54 28.71 0.09
N GLU A 171 25.19 28.76 1.24
CA GLU A 171 26.47 29.42 1.44
C GLU A 171 27.56 28.74 0.61
N ALA A 172 27.60 27.41 0.62
CA ALA A 172 28.50 26.62 -0.23
C ALA A 172 28.30 26.94 -1.71
N MET A 173 27.05 26.91 -2.20
CA MET A 173 26.72 27.20 -3.60
C MET A 173 27.05 28.64 -3.98
N SER A 174 26.72 29.61 -3.13
CA SER A 174 27.01 31.03 -3.37
C SER A 174 28.51 31.29 -3.49
N LEU A 175 29.32 30.55 -2.72
CA LEU A 175 30.78 30.70 -2.71
C LEU A 175 31.42 30.19 -4.00
N VAL A 176 30.96 29.06 -4.55
CA VAL A 176 31.54 28.46 -5.77
C VAL A 176 30.91 28.97 -7.07
N ARG A 177 29.74 29.60 -7.03
CA ARG A 177 29.02 30.11 -8.20
C ARG A 177 29.86 31.02 -9.13
N PRO A 178 30.71 31.94 -8.62
CA PRO A 178 31.58 32.74 -9.49
C PRO A 178 32.58 31.91 -10.32
N PHE A 179 32.85 30.67 -9.90
CA PHE A 179 33.80 29.75 -10.52
C PHE A 179 33.10 28.60 -11.27
N ALA A 180 31.80 28.71 -11.60
CA ALA A 180 31.03 27.61 -12.21
C ALA A 180 31.55 27.11 -13.57
N THR A 181 32.48 27.82 -14.21
CA THR A 181 33.20 27.34 -15.41
C THR A 181 34.27 26.29 -15.08
N ASP A 182 34.76 26.26 -13.85
CA ASP A 182 35.63 25.20 -13.32
C ASP A 182 34.79 23.97 -13.01
N GLU A 183 35.22 22.80 -13.50
CA GLU A 183 34.46 21.56 -13.38
C GLU A 183 34.28 21.12 -11.93
N ARG A 184 35.29 21.29 -11.06
CA ARG A 184 35.23 20.89 -9.65
C ARG A 184 34.34 21.83 -8.86
N ALA A 185 34.42 23.14 -9.11
CA ALA A 185 33.52 24.12 -8.53
C ALA A 185 32.06 23.85 -8.92
N ARG A 186 31.82 23.48 -10.20
CA ARG A 186 30.50 23.09 -10.70
C ARG A 186 29.99 21.81 -10.04
N THR A 187 30.84 20.79 -9.85
CA THR A 187 30.44 19.58 -9.13
C THR A 187 30.08 19.88 -7.67
N VAL A 188 30.80 20.77 -6.98
CA VAL A 188 30.43 21.21 -5.62
C VAL A 188 29.11 21.98 -5.61
N LEU A 189 28.83 22.78 -6.65
CA LEU A 189 27.52 23.42 -6.81
C LEU A 189 26.40 22.37 -6.90
N TYR A 190 26.60 21.31 -7.67
CA TYR A 190 25.64 20.19 -7.76
C TYR A 190 25.51 19.39 -6.45
N MET A 191 26.60 19.21 -5.69
CA MET A 191 26.53 18.64 -4.34
C MET A 191 25.67 19.54 -3.43
N GLY A 192 25.83 20.86 -3.52
CA GLY A 192 24.99 21.82 -2.79
C GLY A 192 23.51 21.72 -3.17
N GLU A 193 23.19 21.58 -4.45
CA GLU A 193 21.81 21.33 -4.91
C GLU A 193 21.22 20.05 -4.30
N THR A 194 22.02 18.96 -4.23
CA THR A 194 21.60 17.68 -3.62
C THR A 194 21.31 17.84 -2.13
N VAL A 195 22.19 18.49 -1.37
CA VAL A 195 21.96 18.75 0.07
C VAL A 195 20.73 19.64 0.27
N ALA A 196 20.57 20.68 -0.55
CA ALA A 196 19.42 21.58 -0.50
C ALA A 196 18.10 20.92 -0.95
N GLY A 197 18.14 19.73 -1.57
CA GLY A 197 16.95 19.06 -2.12
C GLY A 197 16.35 19.83 -3.30
N ARG A 198 17.17 20.50 -4.11
CA ARG A 198 16.74 21.31 -5.26
C ARG A 198 17.57 20.99 -6.49
N ILE A 199 17.39 19.78 -7.00
CA ILE A 199 18.29 19.19 -8.00
C ILE A 199 17.85 19.58 -9.41
N SER A 200 18.66 20.37 -10.10
CA SER A 200 18.38 20.81 -11.47
C SER A 200 18.43 19.67 -12.50
N ASP A 201 17.75 19.83 -13.64
CA ASP A 201 17.80 18.84 -14.74
C ASP A 201 19.21 18.64 -15.31
N GLY A 202 20.05 19.68 -15.26
CA GLY A 202 21.44 19.64 -15.71
C GLY A 202 22.43 19.08 -14.70
N ASN A 203 21.97 18.56 -13.56
CA ASN A 203 22.83 18.08 -12.50
C ASN A 203 23.58 16.81 -12.93
N VAL A 204 24.91 16.92 -13.07
CA VAL A 204 25.79 15.83 -13.54
C VAL A 204 25.76 14.62 -12.62
N LEU A 205 25.39 14.78 -11.34
CA LEU A 205 25.29 13.66 -10.40
C LEU A 205 24.17 12.67 -10.78
N LYS A 206 23.23 13.06 -11.64
CA LYS A 206 22.21 12.15 -12.21
C LYS A 206 22.81 11.18 -13.23
N SER A 207 23.95 11.51 -13.85
CA SER A 207 24.53 10.69 -14.92
C SER A 207 25.13 9.39 -14.38
N VAL A 208 25.20 8.36 -15.25
CA VAL A 208 25.86 7.09 -14.89
C VAL A 208 27.35 7.29 -14.63
N ASP A 209 27.96 8.23 -15.36
CA ASP A 209 29.39 8.54 -15.31
C ASP A 209 29.82 9.18 -13.97
N ALA A 210 28.88 9.71 -13.19
CA ALA A 210 29.17 10.21 -11.84
C ALA A 210 29.46 9.10 -10.81
N ALA A 211 29.16 7.83 -11.11
CA ALA A 211 29.27 6.69 -10.19
C ALA A 211 30.69 6.07 -10.09
N CYS A 212 31.73 6.86 -10.22
CA CYS A 212 33.12 6.37 -10.37
C CYS A 212 33.79 5.84 -9.10
N SER A 213 33.27 6.17 -7.91
CA SER A 213 33.78 5.68 -6.64
C SER A 213 32.66 5.48 -5.62
N GLY A 214 32.95 4.84 -4.49
CA GLY A 214 32.00 4.71 -3.38
C GLY A 214 31.35 6.04 -2.99
N PRO A 215 32.12 7.09 -2.65
CA PRO A 215 31.56 8.39 -2.28
C PRO A 215 30.74 9.01 -3.42
N ALA A 216 31.23 8.98 -4.66
CA ALA A 216 30.50 9.55 -5.79
C ALA A 216 29.19 8.79 -6.08
N ARG A 217 29.17 7.46 -5.90
CA ARG A 217 27.95 6.64 -5.95
C ARG A 217 26.94 7.02 -4.88
N LEU A 218 27.38 7.36 -3.67
CA LEU A 218 26.49 7.84 -2.61
C LEU A 218 25.85 9.19 -2.99
N TRP A 219 26.65 10.14 -3.48
CA TRP A 219 26.14 11.43 -3.95
C TRP A 219 25.13 11.27 -5.09
N ARG A 220 25.39 10.36 -6.02
CA ARG A 220 24.44 9.98 -7.07
C ARG A 220 23.17 9.35 -6.50
N ALA A 221 23.29 8.41 -5.56
CA ALA A 221 22.13 7.76 -4.95
C ALA A 221 21.16 8.80 -4.36
N VAL A 222 21.68 9.75 -3.60
CA VAL A 222 20.87 10.84 -3.01
C VAL A 222 20.33 11.77 -4.10
N ALA A 223 21.13 12.07 -5.14
CA ALA A 223 20.69 12.92 -6.23
C ALA A 223 19.56 12.30 -7.08
N LEU A 224 19.38 10.98 -7.00
CA LEU A 224 18.37 10.22 -7.74
C LEU A 224 17.10 9.96 -6.94
N VAL A 225 17.04 10.28 -5.63
CA VAL A 225 15.88 9.98 -4.76
C VAL A 225 14.55 10.43 -5.38
N GLU A 226 14.50 11.65 -5.92
CA GLU A 226 13.27 12.23 -6.47
C GLU A 226 12.99 11.83 -7.93
N PHE A 227 13.99 11.35 -8.66
CA PHE A 227 13.91 11.14 -10.12
C PHE A 227 13.90 9.67 -10.53
N GLN A 228 14.65 8.83 -9.81
CA GLN A 228 14.82 7.40 -10.09
C GLN A 228 14.93 6.65 -8.75
N PRO A 229 13.86 6.61 -7.94
CA PRO A 229 13.90 6.09 -6.58
C PRO A 229 14.40 4.64 -6.51
N SER A 230 14.00 3.78 -7.46
CA SER A 230 14.47 2.39 -7.50
C SER A 230 15.98 2.29 -7.75
N THR A 231 16.55 3.16 -8.60
CA THR A 231 18.01 3.24 -8.81
C THR A 231 18.71 3.80 -7.59
N ALA A 232 18.13 4.80 -6.91
CA ALA A 232 18.66 5.35 -5.67
C ALA A 232 18.75 4.28 -4.58
N VAL A 233 17.69 3.49 -4.39
CA VAL A 233 17.61 2.38 -3.43
C VAL A 233 18.63 1.29 -3.75
N PHE A 234 18.77 0.91 -5.03
CA PHE A 234 19.79 -0.04 -5.47
C PHE A 234 21.21 0.45 -5.13
N LEU A 235 21.52 1.72 -5.43
CA LEU A 235 22.83 2.29 -5.12
C LEU A 235 23.06 2.37 -3.61
N ALA A 236 22.04 2.76 -2.83
CA ALA A 236 22.08 2.89 -1.37
C ALA A 236 22.52 1.60 -0.67
N ALA A 237 22.05 0.44 -1.14
CA ALA A 237 22.45 -0.86 -0.61
C ALA A 237 23.97 -1.10 -0.67
N SER A 238 24.64 -0.52 -1.67
CA SER A 238 26.07 -0.69 -1.92
C SER A 238 26.99 0.35 -1.27
N VAL A 239 26.44 1.39 -0.64
CA VAL A 239 27.20 2.57 -0.14
C VAL A 239 27.04 2.85 1.36
N ALA A 240 26.61 1.84 2.13
CA ALA A 240 26.38 1.98 3.57
C ALA A 240 27.66 2.35 4.36
N ASN A 241 28.82 1.89 3.90
CA ASN A 241 30.10 2.20 4.55
C ASN A 241 30.51 3.65 4.31
N GLU A 242 30.24 4.18 3.12
CA GLU A 242 30.51 5.56 2.75
C GLU A 242 29.60 6.54 3.49
N LEU A 243 28.34 6.17 3.75
CA LEU A 243 27.44 6.94 4.62
C LEU A 243 28.04 7.17 6.01
N LYS A 244 28.63 6.13 6.61
CA LYS A 244 29.27 6.23 7.95
C LYS A 244 30.48 7.17 7.98
N GLN A 245 31.11 7.41 6.82
CA GLN A 245 32.25 8.33 6.69
C GLN A 245 31.83 9.79 6.47
N LEU A 246 30.54 10.06 6.28
CA LEU A 246 30.06 11.43 6.12
C LEU A 246 30.06 12.20 7.45
N PRO A 247 30.18 13.54 7.39
CA PRO A 247 29.93 14.40 8.54
C PRO A 247 28.54 14.16 9.12
N PRO A 248 28.35 14.29 10.45
CA PRO A 248 27.11 13.87 11.12
C PRO A 248 25.84 14.40 10.48
N HIS A 249 25.78 15.70 10.15
CA HIS A 249 24.61 16.30 9.49
C HIS A 249 24.29 15.67 8.13
N LEU A 250 25.30 15.47 7.29
CA LEU A 250 25.12 14.84 5.97
C LEU A 250 24.78 13.36 6.10
N ARG A 251 25.37 12.65 7.06
CA ARG A 251 25.05 11.25 7.33
C ARG A 251 23.58 11.10 7.70
N VAL A 252 23.07 11.90 8.65
CA VAL A 252 21.66 11.87 9.06
C VAL A 252 20.74 12.21 7.88
N ASP A 253 20.99 13.31 7.17
CA ASP A 253 20.16 13.72 6.04
C ASP A 253 20.13 12.66 4.93
N PHE A 254 21.30 12.15 4.52
CA PHE A 254 21.40 11.19 3.43
C PHE A 254 20.82 9.84 3.81
N ALA A 255 21.17 9.32 4.98
CA ALA A 255 20.66 8.04 5.44
C ALA A 255 19.13 8.09 5.61
N THR A 256 18.57 9.20 6.09
CA THR A 256 17.13 9.34 6.27
C THR A 256 16.39 9.45 4.94
N ARG A 257 16.85 10.28 3.99
CA ARG A 257 16.22 10.39 2.66
C ARG A 257 16.25 9.06 1.91
N LEU A 258 17.40 8.37 1.92
CA LEU A 258 17.54 7.05 1.31
C LEU A 258 16.68 6.02 2.07
N GLY A 259 16.56 6.12 3.39
CA GLY A 259 15.76 5.22 4.22
C GLY A 259 14.26 5.37 3.96
N ILE A 260 13.76 6.60 3.83
CA ILE A 260 12.37 6.87 3.44
C ILE A 260 12.11 6.29 2.04
N THR A 261 13.00 6.57 1.09
CA THR A 261 12.88 6.04 -0.28
C THR A 261 12.88 4.50 -0.29
N ALA A 262 13.72 3.87 0.55
CA ALA A 262 13.77 2.42 0.68
C ALA A 262 12.46 1.87 1.26
N ALA A 263 11.90 2.49 2.30
CA ALA A 263 10.62 2.12 2.89
C ALA A 263 9.47 2.22 1.87
N GLU A 264 9.40 3.32 1.12
CA GLU A 264 8.41 3.55 0.05
C GLU A 264 8.51 2.51 -1.08
N ASN A 265 9.69 1.93 -1.30
CA ASN A 265 9.93 0.87 -2.30
C ASN A 265 9.88 -0.54 -1.69
N GLY A 266 9.38 -0.69 -0.45
CA GLY A 266 9.22 -1.98 0.24
C GLY A 266 10.52 -2.64 0.69
N GLN A 267 11.65 -1.94 0.66
CA GLN A 267 12.97 -2.42 1.10
C GLN A 267 13.19 -2.15 2.59
N TRP A 268 12.34 -2.73 3.44
CA TRP A 268 12.27 -2.45 4.88
C TRP A 268 13.57 -2.74 5.64
N ILE A 269 14.27 -3.83 5.30
CA ILE A 269 15.58 -4.18 5.90
C ILE A 269 16.62 -3.08 5.63
N LEU A 270 16.63 -2.54 4.42
CA LEU A 270 17.54 -1.44 4.07
C LEU A 270 17.12 -0.15 4.78
N ALA A 271 15.82 0.12 4.87
CA ALA A 271 15.30 1.28 5.59
C ALA A 271 15.71 1.27 7.07
N GLU A 272 15.62 0.11 7.75
CA GLU A 272 16.11 -0.09 9.12
C GLU A 272 17.61 0.16 9.24
N LYS A 273 18.42 -0.45 8.38
CA LYS A 273 19.87 -0.26 8.39
C LYS A 273 20.25 1.22 8.20
N LEU A 274 19.53 1.93 7.33
CA LEU A 274 19.74 3.37 7.10
C LEU A 274 19.27 4.20 8.30
N TYR A 275 18.18 3.81 8.95
CA TYR A 275 17.73 4.42 10.20
C TYR A 275 18.76 4.27 11.33
N ASP A 276 19.37 3.09 11.47
CA ASP A 276 20.44 2.85 12.45
C ASP A 276 21.65 3.76 12.19
N ILE A 277 22.06 3.90 10.91
CA ILE A 277 23.14 4.82 10.51
C ILE A 277 22.76 6.28 10.82
N ALA A 278 21.49 6.66 10.62
CA ALA A 278 20.99 8.01 10.91
C ALA A 278 20.92 8.31 12.41
N THR A 279 20.83 7.30 13.28
CA THR A 279 20.64 7.46 14.72
C THR A 279 21.86 7.07 15.56
N GLU A 280 22.95 6.63 14.92
CA GLU A 280 24.22 6.21 15.57
C GLU A 280 24.85 7.33 16.43
N GLU A 281 24.63 8.60 16.08
CA GLU A 281 25.01 9.75 16.91
C GLU A 281 23.76 10.42 17.48
N THR A 282 23.83 10.82 18.75
CA THR A 282 22.77 11.44 19.56
C THR A 282 22.40 12.86 19.12
N LEU A 283 22.16 13.05 17.82
CA LEU A 283 21.56 14.24 17.28
C LEU A 283 20.04 14.22 17.57
N PRO A 284 19.43 15.38 17.86
CA PRO A 284 17.98 15.46 18.03
C PRO A 284 17.29 14.91 16.77
N GLY A 285 16.29 14.05 16.97
CA GLY A 285 15.57 13.42 15.87
C GLY A 285 14.98 14.48 14.94
N THR A 286 15.53 14.58 13.73
CA THR A 286 14.97 15.47 12.71
C THR A 286 13.57 14.97 12.34
N THR A 287 12.75 15.88 11.81
CA THR A 287 11.39 15.56 11.33
C THR A 287 11.36 14.33 10.42
N GLN A 288 12.35 14.20 9.54
CA GLN A 288 12.49 13.06 8.62
C GLN A 288 12.86 11.76 9.35
N VAL A 289 13.72 11.82 10.39
CA VAL A 289 14.08 10.63 11.19
C VAL A 289 12.87 10.11 11.95
N ILE A 290 12.06 11.02 12.51
CA ILE A 290 10.80 10.67 13.20
C ILE A 290 9.83 10.01 12.21
N TYR A 291 9.71 10.56 11.01
CA TYR A 291 8.87 9.99 9.96
C TYR A 291 9.35 8.59 9.53
N LEU A 292 10.65 8.42 9.25
CA LEU A 292 11.23 7.12 8.90
C LEU A 292 11.00 6.07 10.00
N ARG A 293 11.20 6.45 11.27
CA ARG A 293 10.90 5.57 12.42
C ARG A 293 9.44 5.16 12.46
N ALA A 294 8.52 6.09 12.20
CA ALA A 294 7.09 5.79 12.16
C ALA A 294 6.74 4.80 11.04
N LEU A 295 7.35 4.94 9.85
CA LEU A 295 7.16 3.97 8.76
C LEU A 295 7.63 2.56 9.15
N ILE A 296 8.85 2.46 9.72
CA ILE A 296 9.43 1.18 10.16
C ILE A 296 8.57 0.54 11.26
N ASN A 297 8.19 1.31 12.28
CA ASN A 297 7.38 0.83 13.40
C ASN A 297 5.99 0.34 12.95
N ALA A 298 5.34 1.08 12.04
CA ALA A 298 4.06 0.68 11.47
C ALA A 298 4.17 -0.63 10.69
N HIS A 299 5.25 -0.81 9.91
CA HIS A 299 5.50 -2.05 9.17
C HIS A 299 5.76 -3.25 10.11
N ASN A 300 6.60 -3.05 11.13
CA ASN A 300 7.04 -4.11 12.03
C ASN A 300 6.01 -4.51 13.09
N GLY A 301 4.88 -3.82 13.19
CA GLY A 301 3.89 -4.09 14.22
C GLY A 301 4.25 -3.54 15.60
N VAL A 302 5.20 -2.60 15.69
CA VAL A 302 5.67 -2.02 16.97
C VAL A 302 4.95 -0.69 17.19
N ASP A 303 4.17 -0.60 18.28
CA ASP A 303 3.38 0.59 18.61
C ASP A 303 2.59 1.15 17.40
N VAL A 304 1.92 0.24 16.66
CA VAL A 304 1.29 0.51 15.36
C VAL A 304 0.40 1.76 15.40
N ASP A 305 -0.42 1.92 16.44
CA ASP A 305 -1.31 3.06 16.56
C ASP A 305 -0.53 4.39 16.68
N VAL A 306 0.55 4.41 17.46
CA VAL A 306 1.41 5.60 17.62
C VAL A 306 2.16 5.90 16.32
N ALA A 307 2.64 4.87 15.65
CA ALA A 307 3.32 4.98 14.37
C ALA A 307 2.40 5.54 13.29
N LEU A 308 1.20 4.98 13.14
CA LEU A 308 0.19 5.43 12.18
C LEU A 308 -0.30 6.86 12.49
N ASN A 309 -0.56 7.19 13.75
CA ASN A 309 -0.90 8.56 14.15
C ASN A 309 0.23 9.56 13.81
N THR A 310 1.49 9.13 13.90
CA THR A 310 2.63 9.96 13.52
C THR A 310 2.66 10.21 12.01
N VAL A 311 2.45 9.17 11.20
CA VAL A 311 2.35 9.30 9.73
C VAL A 311 1.13 10.17 9.36
N GLU A 312 0.00 9.98 10.03
CA GLU A 312 -1.22 10.80 9.86
C GLU A 312 -0.96 12.28 10.12
N ARG A 313 -0.26 12.61 11.21
CA ARG A 313 0.11 13.99 11.52
C ARG A 313 0.96 14.61 10.40
N PHE A 314 1.87 13.84 9.80
CA PHE A 314 2.64 14.31 8.64
C PHE A 314 1.80 14.51 7.39
N ALA A 315 0.77 13.68 7.19
CA ALA A 315 -0.16 13.82 6.08
C ALA A 315 -1.07 15.07 6.21
N GLN A 316 -1.42 15.44 7.45
CA GLN A 316 -2.25 16.61 7.74
C GLN A 316 -1.47 17.94 7.77
N GLN A 317 -0.17 17.90 8.08
CA GLN A 317 0.67 19.09 8.16
C GLN A 317 1.24 19.48 6.79
N GLU A 318 1.08 20.75 6.41
CA GLU A 318 1.74 21.25 5.21
C GLU A 318 3.26 21.18 5.36
N GLY A 319 3.92 20.44 4.46
CA GLY A 319 5.37 20.25 4.52
C GLY A 319 5.91 19.36 3.41
N PRO A 320 7.24 19.18 3.34
CA PRO A 320 7.89 18.41 2.28
C PRO A 320 7.51 16.91 2.33
N LEU A 321 7.11 16.39 3.49
CA LEU A 321 6.71 14.99 3.67
C LEU A 321 5.21 14.75 3.48
N GLN A 322 4.40 15.79 3.27
CA GLN A 322 2.94 15.68 3.27
C GLN A 322 2.44 14.68 2.21
N ALA A 323 2.89 14.83 0.97
CA ALA A 323 2.49 13.96 -0.14
C ALA A 323 2.93 12.50 0.09
N GLN A 324 4.17 12.31 0.56
CA GLN A 324 4.72 11.00 0.90
C GLN A 324 3.92 10.32 2.03
N ALA A 325 3.59 11.07 3.07
CA ALA A 325 2.82 10.56 4.20
C ALA A 325 1.40 10.14 3.80
N ILE A 326 0.72 10.94 2.96
CA ILE A 326 -0.60 10.57 2.41
C ILE A 326 -0.51 9.26 1.63
N LEU A 327 0.53 9.09 0.81
CA LEU A 327 0.76 7.85 0.05
C LEU A 327 1.01 6.64 0.96
N MET A 328 1.89 6.81 1.95
CA MET A 328 2.29 5.73 2.84
C MET A 328 1.17 5.26 3.76
N LEU A 329 0.26 6.13 4.20
CA LEU A 329 -0.89 5.72 5.03
C LEU A 329 -1.73 4.64 4.35
N SER A 330 -1.96 4.82 3.05
CA SER A 330 -2.79 3.91 2.28
C SER A 330 -2.10 2.58 2.00
N ASP A 331 -0.78 2.57 1.93
CA ASP A 331 0.01 1.34 1.79
C ASP A 331 0.15 0.60 3.13
N LEU A 332 0.22 1.34 4.25
CA LEU A 332 0.28 0.80 5.61
C LEU A 332 -1.09 0.30 6.12
N GLN A 333 -2.20 0.84 5.61
CA GLN A 333 -3.56 0.47 6.00
C GLN A 333 -4.44 0.03 4.81
N PRO A 334 -4.07 -1.00 4.03
CA PRO A 334 -4.78 -1.36 2.80
C PRO A 334 -6.20 -1.89 3.03
N GLN A 335 -6.49 -2.33 4.27
CA GLN A 335 -7.81 -2.86 4.66
C GLN A 335 -8.82 -1.78 5.05
N GLN A 336 -8.38 -0.54 5.30
CA GLN A 336 -9.27 0.55 5.67
C GLN A 336 -10.04 1.03 4.43
N GLU A 337 -11.38 0.93 4.48
CA GLU A 337 -12.24 1.50 3.44
C GLU A 337 -12.60 2.94 3.81
N GLY A 338 -12.42 3.87 2.85
CA GLY A 338 -12.81 5.27 2.99
C GLY A 338 -11.64 6.17 3.35
N GLU A 339 -11.92 7.29 4.03
CA GLU A 339 -10.90 8.24 4.46
C GLU A 339 -10.02 7.63 5.57
N HIS A 340 -8.70 7.80 5.44
CA HIS A 340 -7.76 7.44 6.51
C HIS A 340 -7.92 8.34 7.73
N TYR A 341 -8.20 9.63 7.47
CA TYR A 341 -8.49 10.64 8.48
C TYR A 341 -9.44 11.72 7.93
N PRO A 342 -10.13 12.50 8.77
CA PRO A 342 -11.06 13.53 8.31
C PRO A 342 -10.39 14.55 7.39
N GLY A 343 -10.83 14.61 6.13
CA GLY A 343 -10.26 15.53 5.13
C GLY A 343 -9.13 14.94 4.29
N TYR A 344 -8.82 13.66 4.44
CA TYR A 344 -7.83 12.93 3.63
C TYR A 344 -7.95 13.21 2.12
N TYR A 345 -9.15 13.09 1.55
CA TYR A 345 -9.36 13.34 0.13
C TYR A 345 -9.13 14.80 -0.28
N ARG A 346 -9.42 15.75 0.61
CA ARG A 346 -9.17 17.17 0.38
C ARG A 346 -7.67 17.46 0.38
N ASP A 347 -6.93 16.85 1.30
CA ASP A 347 -5.48 17.05 1.38
C ASP A 347 -4.77 16.40 0.19
N LEU A 348 -5.28 15.26 -0.26
CA LEU A 348 -4.85 14.60 -1.49
C LEU A 348 -5.16 15.45 -2.74
N GLU A 349 -6.35 16.08 -2.81
CA GLU A 349 -6.70 17.06 -3.83
C GLU A 349 -5.79 18.29 -3.79
N ASN A 350 -5.49 18.82 -2.59
CA ASN A 350 -4.57 19.96 -2.42
C ASN A 350 -3.17 19.63 -2.94
N VAL A 351 -2.66 18.43 -2.68
CA VAL A 351 -1.39 17.95 -3.21
C VAL A 351 -1.43 17.87 -4.74
N ALA A 352 -2.52 17.37 -5.33
CA ALA A 352 -2.69 17.29 -6.78
C ALA A 352 -2.79 18.69 -7.44
N VAL A 353 -3.55 19.63 -6.84
CA VAL A 353 -3.87 20.96 -7.40
C VAL A 353 -2.72 21.96 -7.33
N ARG A 354 -1.80 21.84 -6.35
CA ARG A 354 -0.63 22.73 -6.21
C ARG A 354 0.27 22.77 -7.47
N SER A 355 0.08 21.86 -8.42
CA SER A 355 0.81 21.76 -9.70
C SER A 355 0.31 22.67 -10.83
N ASN A 356 -0.82 23.39 -10.66
CA ASN A 356 -1.47 24.17 -11.73
C ASN A 356 -0.63 25.34 -12.25
N GLY A 357 0.29 25.05 -13.19
CA GLY A 357 1.13 26.01 -13.92
C GLY A 357 2.45 25.43 -14.42
N ALA A 358 2.95 24.35 -13.81
CA ALA A 358 4.12 23.59 -14.26
C ALA A 358 3.68 22.29 -14.96
N PRO A 359 4.55 21.64 -15.76
CA PRO A 359 4.31 20.25 -16.17
C PRO A 359 4.08 19.42 -14.89
N GLN A 360 2.93 18.77 -14.79
CA GLN A 360 2.58 17.91 -13.64
C GLN A 360 3.71 16.91 -13.42
N SER A 361 4.27 16.86 -12.21
CA SER A 361 5.30 15.87 -11.89
C SER A 361 4.67 14.49 -11.78
N PHE A 362 5.47 13.43 -11.96
CA PHE A 362 4.97 12.06 -11.89
C PHE A 362 4.29 11.75 -10.53
N PRO A 363 4.87 12.17 -9.37
CA PRO A 363 4.19 12.03 -8.09
C PRO A 363 2.81 12.70 -8.01
N GLU A 364 2.64 13.89 -8.58
CA GLU A 364 1.35 14.60 -8.56
C GLU A 364 0.30 13.91 -9.43
N ALA A 365 0.68 13.46 -10.62
CA ALA A 365 -0.21 12.67 -11.48
C ALA A 365 -0.60 11.36 -10.82
N PHE A 366 0.35 10.71 -10.14
CA PHE A 366 0.12 9.50 -9.38
C PHE A 366 -0.88 9.73 -8.23
N MET A 367 -0.76 10.85 -7.51
CA MET A 367 -1.73 11.24 -6.49
C MET A 367 -3.12 11.45 -7.07
N GLU A 368 -3.26 12.18 -8.18
CA GLU A 368 -4.56 12.41 -8.81
C GLU A 368 -5.22 11.09 -9.27
N VAL A 369 -4.43 10.17 -9.83
CA VAL A 369 -4.89 8.82 -10.21
C VAL A 369 -5.37 8.05 -8.99
N ARG A 370 -4.60 8.07 -7.89
CA ARG A 370 -4.96 7.40 -6.63
C ARG A 370 -6.24 7.99 -6.04
N LEU A 371 -6.37 9.32 -5.99
CA LEU A 371 -7.59 10.02 -5.54
C LEU A 371 -8.81 9.52 -6.29
N ALA A 372 -8.71 9.49 -7.62
CA ALA A 372 -9.80 9.08 -8.46
C ALA A 372 -10.18 7.61 -8.18
N ALA A 373 -9.21 6.71 -8.04
CA ALA A 373 -9.47 5.31 -7.71
C ALA A 373 -10.12 5.14 -6.34
N GLU A 374 -9.56 5.76 -5.30
CA GLU A 374 -10.04 5.62 -3.91
C GLU A 374 -11.41 6.25 -3.68
N THR A 375 -11.73 7.33 -4.41
CA THR A 375 -13.08 7.91 -4.43
C THR A 375 -14.07 7.14 -5.33
N GLY A 376 -13.69 5.95 -5.82
CA GLY A 376 -14.52 5.06 -6.61
C GLY A 376 -14.63 5.45 -8.10
N LYS A 377 -13.90 6.47 -8.55
CA LYS A 377 -13.87 6.95 -9.94
C LYS A 377 -12.77 6.25 -10.75
N TYR A 378 -12.81 4.91 -10.78
CA TYR A 378 -11.81 4.07 -11.45
C TYR A 378 -11.59 4.38 -12.95
N SER A 379 -12.66 4.66 -13.71
CA SER A 379 -12.52 5.08 -15.11
C SER A 379 -11.71 6.38 -15.24
N ARG A 380 -11.99 7.36 -14.38
CA ARG A 380 -11.28 8.63 -14.38
C ARG A 380 -9.81 8.45 -14.02
N ALA A 381 -9.50 7.55 -13.07
CA ALA A 381 -8.13 7.21 -12.71
C ALA A 381 -7.33 6.71 -13.93
N VAL A 382 -7.92 5.82 -14.73
CA VAL A 382 -7.28 5.33 -15.96
C VAL A 382 -7.17 6.42 -17.03
N GLU A 383 -8.17 7.29 -17.18
CA GLU A 383 -8.10 8.42 -18.11
C GLU A 383 -6.96 9.39 -17.79
N ILE A 384 -6.79 9.74 -16.52
CA ILE A 384 -5.69 10.61 -16.06
C ILE A 384 -4.36 9.94 -16.37
N ALA A 385 -4.20 8.66 -15.98
CA ALA A 385 -2.99 7.89 -16.24
C ALA A 385 -2.71 7.76 -17.76
N ALA A 386 -3.72 7.57 -18.60
CA ALA A 386 -3.54 7.44 -20.04
C ALA A 386 -3.16 8.76 -20.74
N GLN A 387 -3.57 9.90 -20.18
CA GLN A 387 -3.29 11.24 -20.72
C GLN A 387 -1.94 11.80 -20.25
N TYR A 388 -1.39 11.27 -19.15
CA TYR A 388 -0.13 11.73 -18.60
C TYR A 388 1.05 11.44 -19.55
N GLN A 389 1.91 12.45 -19.75
CA GLN A 389 3.11 12.32 -20.58
C GLN A 389 4.28 11.83 -19.72
N TYR A 390 4.48 10.52 -19.72
CA TYR A 390 5.52 9.88 -18.93
C TYR A 390 6.93 10.27 -19.40
N PRO A 391 7.81 10.73 -18.48
CA PRO A 391 9.21 11.00 -18.81
C PRO A 391 9.96 9.75 -19.28
N THR A 392 9.66 8.60 -18.68
CA THR A 392 10.28 7.31 -19.02
C THR A 392 9.26 6.19 -19.20
N ILE A 393 9.68 5.09 -19.85
CA ILE A 393 8.86 3.87 -19.97
C ILE A 393 8.63 3.24 -18.59
N ALA A 394 9.65 3.28 -17.71
CA ALA A 394 9.56 2.76 -16.36
C ALA A 394 8.46 3.47 -15.56
N ASP A 395 8.37 4.80 -15.62
CA ASP A 395 7.31 5.57 -14.94
C ASP A 395 5.91 5.13 -15.39
N ARG A 396 5.74 4.89 -16.70
CA ARG A 396 4.48 4.41 -17.26
C ARG A 396 4.13 3.03 -16.73
N ASP A 397 5.09 2.12 -16.72
CA ASP A 397 4.87 0.74 -16.30
C ASP A 397 4.63 0.67 -14.78
N THR A 398 5.29 1.53 -13.99
CA THR A 398 5.00 1.75 -12.56
C THR A 398 3.58 2.24 -12.37
N MET A 399 3.13 3.28 -13.08
CA MET A 399 1.75 3.76 -12.97
C MET A 399 0.73 2.68 -13.31
N LYS A 400 0.95 1.93 -14.40
CA LYS A 400 0.07 0.82 -14.79
C LYS A 400 0.01 -0.26 -13.70
N THR A 401 1.16 -0.64 -13.15
CA THR A 401 1.27 -1.69 -12.13
C THR A 401 0.62 -1.27 -10.81
N THR A 402 0.80 -0.03 -10.39
CA THR A 402 0.13 0.49 -9.19
C THR A 402 -1.37 0.57 -9.42
N LEU A 403 -1.81 1.12 -10.55
CA LEU A 403 -3.24 1.20 -10.86
C LEU A 403 -3.85 -0.20 -10.90
N ALA A 404 -3.15 -1.20 -11.48
CA ALA A 404 -3.55 -2.59 -11.39
C ALA A 404 -3.73 -3.08 -9.95
N GLY A 405 -2.80 -2.77 -9.05
CA GLY A 405 -2.92 -3.08 -7.63
C GLY A 405 -4.14 -2.45 -6.95
N LEU A 406 -4.46 -1.19 -7.29
CA LEU A 406 -5.66 -0.50 -6.79
C LEU A 406 -6.94 -1.18 -7.30
N PHE A 407 -6.99 -1.56 -8.58
CA PHE A 407 -8.11 -2.30 -9.16
C PHE A 407 -8.27 -3.68 -8.51
N GLU A 408 -7.20 -4.45 -8.34
CA GLU A 408 -7.27 -5.76 -7.68
C GLU A 408 -7.84 -5.66 -6.26
N THR A 409 -7.33 -4.69 -5.48
CA THR A 409 -7.80 -4.42 -4.12
C THR A 409 -9.30 -4.11 -4.16
N ALA A 410 -9.74 -3.21 -5.04
CA ALA A 410 -11.13 -2.82 -5.17
C ALA A 410 -12.07 -3.93 -5.64
N LEU A 411 -11.61 -4.79 -6.55
CA LEU A 411 -12.35 -5.95 -7.05
C LEU A 411 -12.54 -7.02 -5.97
N SER A 412 -11.61 -7.10 -5.00
CA SER A 412 -11.69 -8.03 -3.88
C SER A 412 -12.52 -7.52 -2.68
N ARG A 413 -12.79 -6.21 -2.60
CA ARG A 413 -13.55 -5.60 -1.49
C ARG A 413 -14.96 -6.17 -1.35
N THR A 414 -15.47 -6.22 -0.12
CA THR A 414 -16.81 -6.77 0.19
C THR A 414 -17.94 -5.84 -0.26
N SER A 415 -17.68 -4.54 -0.33
CA SER A 415 -18.63 -3.53 -0.81
C SER A 415 -18.96 -3.73 -2.30
N ALA A 416 -20.22 -4.06 -2.58
CA ALA A 416 -20.70 -4.28 -3.95
C ALA A 416 -20.58 -3.02 -4.84
N THR A 417 -20.71 -1.83 -4.27
CA THR A 417 -20.60 -0.57 -5.02
C THR A 417 -19.17 -0.31 -5.48
N THR A 418 -18.19 -0.49 -4.59
CA THR A 418 -16.77 -0.32 -4.91
C THR A 418 -16.33 -1.35 -5.95
N ARG A 419 -16.74 -2.61 -5.75
CA ARG A 419 -16.46 -3.69 -6.69
C ARG A 419 -17.07 -3.44 -8.06
N PHE A 420 -18.31 -2.96 -8.12
CA PHE A 420 -18.97 -2.62 -9.38
C PHE A 420 -18.25 -1.47 -10.10
N ALA A 421 -17.88 -0.42 -9.38
CA ALA A 421 -17.15 0.72 -9.96
C ALA A 421 -15.79 0.30 -10.53
N ALA A 422 -15.04 -0.53 -9.79
CA ALA A 422 -13.77 -1.09 -10.26
C ALA A 422 -13.95 -2.02 -11.47
N LEU A 423 -14.95 -2.90 -11.45
CA LEU A 423 -15.25 -3.79 -12.58
C LEU A 423 -15.60 -2.98 -13.83
N ASN A 424 -16.45 -1.96 -13.70
CA ASN A 424 -16.84 -1.10 -14.82
C ASN A 424 -15.64 -0.32 -15.38
N GLY A 425 -14.79 0.25 -14.50
CA GLY A 425 -13.55 0.91 -14.91
C GLY A 425 -12.60 -0.02 -15.65
N TYR A 426 -12.45 -1.26 -15.17
CA TYR A 426 -11.56 -2.25 -15.78
C TYR A 426 -12.04 -2.65 -17.17
N ILE A 427 -13.34 -2.97 -17.31
CA ILE A 427 -13.91 -3.36 -18.61
C ILE A 427 -13.80 -2.21 -19.62
N ALA A 428 -14.09 -0.97 -19.20
CA ALA A 428 -14.06 0.20 -20.08
C ALA A 428 -12.64 0.53 -20.59
N HIS A 429 -11.61 0.28 -19.78
CA HIS A 429 -10.24 0.67 -20.10
C HIS A 429 -9.25 -0.50 -20.12
N ARG A 430 -9.74 -1.72 -20.36
CA ARG A 430 -8.90 -2.93 -20.37
C ARG A 430 -7.60 -2.78 -21.18
N PRO A 431 -7.59 -2.22 -22.41
CA PRO A 431 -6.36 -2.09 -23.20
C PRO A 431 -5.23 -1.28 -22.53
N PHE A 432 -5.56 -0.47 -21.52
CA PHE A 432 -4.55 0.25 -20.74
C PHE A 432 -3.63 -0.71 -19.98
N PHE A 433 -4.17 -1.83 -19.50
CA PHE A 433 -3.44 -2.82 -18.70
C PHE A 433 -2.70 -3.87 -19.54
N ASP A 434 -2.79 -3.81 -20.88
CA ASP A 434 -2.13 -4.78 -21.75
C ASP A 434 -0.61 -4.80 -21.52
N GLY A 435 -0.06 -6.02 -21.38
CA GLY A 435 1.39 -6.26 -21.31
C GLY A 435 2.03 -6.05 -19.94
N ILE A 436 1.24 -5.88 -18.88
CA ILE A 436 1.77 -5.89 -17.50
C ILE A 436 1.74 -7.32 -16.93
N ASP A 437 2.69 -7.64 -16.07
CA ASP A 437 2.78 -8.97 -15.43
C ASP A 437 1.52 -9.37 -14.65
N ARG A 438 0.74 -8.37 -14.20
CA ARG A 438 -0.50 -8.54 -13.43
C ARG A 438 -1.77 -8.65 -14.27
N GLU A 439 -1.69 -8.62 -15.60
CA GLU A 439 -2.88 -8.58 -16.48
C GLU A 439 -3.81 -9.80 -16.27
N ALA A 440 -3.23 -10.99 -16.14
CA ALA A 440 -3.98 -12.22 -15.89
C ALA A 440 -4.67 -12.19 -14.52
N VAL A 441 -3.97 -11.74 -13.48
CA VAL A 441 -4.48 -11.63 -12.10
C VAL A 441 -5.66 -10.66 -12.06
N LEU A 442 -5.53 -9.50 -12.70
CA LEU A 442 -6.61 -8.53 -12.85
C LEU A 442 -7.82 -9.12 -13.58
N THR A 443 -7.60 -9.83 -14.67
CA THR A 443 -8.68 -10.46 -15.45
C THR A 443 -9.45 -11.48 -14.61
N ILE A 444 -8.75 -12.30 -13.83
CA ILE A 444 -9.35 -13.29 -12.92
C ILE A 444 -10.11 -12.57 -11.78
N GLY A 445 -9.53 -11.53 -11.19
CA GLY A 445 -10.16 -10.70 -10.17
C GLY A 445 -11.45 -10.06 -10.68
N ALA A 446 -11.44 -9.52 -11.91
CA ALA A 446 -12.60 -8.93 -12.56
C ALA A 446 -13.66 -9.98 -12.89
N ALA A 447 -13.27 -11.18 -13.34
CA ALA A 447 -14.20 -12.28 -13.58
C ALA A 447 -14.88 -12.76 -12.29
N ARG A 448 -14.13 -12.86 -11.18
CA ARG A 448 -14.68 -13.19 -9.86
C ARG A 448 -15.65 -12.12 -9.39
N ALA A 449 -15.26 -10.85 -9.50
CA ALA A 449 -16.11 -9.72 -9.15
C ALA A 449 -17.41 -9.71 -9.97
N ALA A 450 -17.33 -9.96 -11.28
CA ALA A 450 -18.50 -10.06 -12.15
C ALA A 450 -19.43 -11.19 -11.72
N LEU A 451 -18.88 -12.38 -11.42
CA LEU A 451 -19.69 -13.52 -10.96
C LEU A 451 -20.41 -13.21 -9.64
N ASP A 452 -19.69 -12.63 -8.67
CA ASP A 452 -20.26 -12.27 -7.36
C ASP A 452 -21.33 -11.17 -7.46
N LEU A 453 -21.21 -10.27 -8.45
CA LEU A 453 -22.20 -9.23 -8.77
C LEU A 453 -23.39 -9.78 -9.59
N GLY A 454 -23.42 -11.08 -9.88
CA GLY A 454 -24.49 -11.71 -10.65
C GLY A 454 -24.42 -11.46 -12.16
N LEU A 455 -23.22 -11.21 -12.70
CA LEU A 455 -22.94 -10.97 -14.11
C LEU A 455 -22.14 -12.15 -14.73
N PRO A 456 -22.73 -13.36 -14.83
CA PRO A 456 -21.98 -14.55 -15.22
C PRO A 456 -21.51 -14.54 -16.68
N GLU A 457 -22.27 -13.96 -17.62
CA GLU A 457 -21.84 -13.78 -19.01
C GLU A 457 -20.53 -12.98 -19.10
N GLN A 458 -20.43 -11.90 -18.33
CA GLN A 458 -19.24 -11.07 -18.28
C GLN A 458 -18.06 -11.81 -17.66
N ALA A 459 -18.29 -12.58 -16.59
CA ALA A 459 -17.26 -13.43 -16.00
C ALA A 459 -16.72 -14.46 -17.01
N ILE A 460 -17.60 -15.11 -17.78
CA ILE A 460 -17.20 -16.05 -18.83
C ILE A 460 -16.39 -15.34 -19.91
N SER A 461 -16.86 -14.19 -20.41
CA SER A 461 -16.17 -13.43 -21.46
C SER A 461 -14.76 -13.03 -21.04
N LEU A 462 -14.58 -12.59 -19.78
CA LEU A 462 -13.28 -12.25 -19.23
C LEU A 462 -12.34 -13.46 -19.15
N MET A 463 -12.84 -14.60 -18.66
CA MET A 463 -12.05 -15.83 -18.53
C MET A 463 -11.66 -16.44 -19.87
N GLN A 464 -12.50 -16.32 -20.91
CA GLN A 464 -12.25 -16.87 -22.25
C GLN A 464 -11.11 -16.15 -23.00
N GLN A 465 -10.69 -14.98 -22.53
CA GLN A 465 -9.55 -14.26 -23.11
C GLN A 465 -8.21 -14.78 -22.59
N LEU A 466 -8.22 -15.51 -21.48
CA LEU A 466 -7.04 -16.19 -20.96
C LEU A 466 -6.84 -17.51 -21.71
N PRO A 467 -5.62 -17.89 -22.11
CA PRO A 467 -5.35 -19.18 -22.72
C PRO A 467 -5.79 -20.30 -21.78
N PHE A 468 -6.63 -21.22 -22.25
CA PHE A 468 -7.22 -22.26 -21.42
C PHE A 468 -6.16 -23.15 -20.74
N GLU A 469 -5.03 -23.35 -21.42
CA GLU A 469 -3.89 -24.12 -20.95
C GLU A 469 -3.20 -23.49 -19.74
N THR A 470 -3.32 -22.16 -19.58
CA THR A 470 -2.73 -21.40 -18.47
C THR A 470 -3.65 -21.30 -17.26
N LEU A 471 -4.93 -21.72 -17.39
CA LEU A 471 -5.87 -21.70 -16.29
C LEU A 471 -5.51 -22.78 -15.27
N GLY A 472 -5.20 -22.36 -14.05
CA GLY A 472 -5.07 -23.22 -12.90
C GLY A 472 -6.41 -23.78 -12.43
N ASP A 473 -6.37 -24.61 -11.38
CA ASP A 473 -7.55 -25.31 -10.91
C ASP A 473 -8.61 -24.36 -10.31
N GLU A 474 -8.20 -23.28 -9.65
CA GLU A 474 -9.13 -22.29 -9.08
C GLU A 474 -9.82 -21.46 -10.17
N GLU A 475 -9.10 -21.12 -11.24
CA GLU A 475 -9.64 -20.43 -12.41
C GLU A 475 -10.66 -21.30 -13.15
N ARG A 476 -10.36 -22.59 -13.30
CA ARG A 476 -11.31 -23.56 -13.88
C ARG A 476 -12.56 -23.71 -13.01
N LYS A 477 -12.41 -23.75 -11.68
CA LYS A 477 -13.56 -23.74 -10.74
C LYS A 477 -14.40 -22.48 -10.91
N LEU A 478 -13.77 -21.31 -11.04
CA LEU A 478 -14.46 -20.05 -11.26
C LEU A 478 -15.26 -20.06 -12.58
N LEU A 479 -14.63 -20.48 -13.67
CA LEU A 479 -15.28 -20.58 -14.98
C LEU A 479 -16.44 -21.59 -14.98
N ALA A 480 -16.27 -22.75 -14.34
CA ALA A 480 -17.32 -23.75 -14.22
C ALA A 480 -18.54 -23.22 -13.45
N ARG A 481 -18.30 -22.48 -12.35
CA ARG A 481 -19.38 -21.80 -11.61
C ARG A 481 -20.07 -20.74 -12.46
N ALA A 482 -19.32 -19.97 -13.24
CA ALA A 482 -19.87 -18.97 -14.14
C ALA A 482 -20.77 -19.62 -15.21
N TYR A 483 -20.36 -20.73 -15.82
CA TYR A 483 -21.22 -21.48 -16.75
C TYR A 483 -22.53 -21.97 -16.13
N VAL A 484 -22.50 -22.49 -14.90
CA VAL A 484 -23.74 -22.89 -14.21
C VAL A 484 -24.65 -21.70 -13.91
N ALA A 485 -24.09 -20.57 -13.48
CA ALA A 485 -24.83 -19.34 -13.22
C ALA A 485 -25.47 -18.78 -14.50
N ASP A 486 -24.78 -18.91 -15.65
CA ASP A 486 -25.24 -18.51 -16.98
C ASP A 486 -26.17 -19.54 -17.66
N ARG A 487 -26.51 -20.63 -16.97
CA ARG A 487 -27.33 -21.74 -17.52
C ARG A 487 -26.70 -22.49 -18.70
N ARG A 488 -25.39 -22.40 -18.86
CA ARG A 488 -24.57 -23.14 -19.84
C ARG A 488 -24.09 -24.47 -19.25
N TYR A 489 -25.06 -25.34 -18.97
CA TYR A 489 -24.83 -26.55 -18.17
C TYR A 489 -23.94 -27.58 -18.87
N ASP A 490 -24.03 -27.71 -20.19
CA ASP A 490 -23.21 -28.66 -20.94
C ASP A 490 -21.73 -28.28 -20.91
N GLU A 491 -21.41 -26.99 -21.00
CA GLU A 491 -20.05 -26.47 -20.88
C GLU A 491 -19.52 -26.67 -19.45
N ALA A 492 -20.32 -26.40 -18.43
CA ALA A 492 -19.96 -26.70 -17.04
C ALA A 492 -19.65 -28.20 -16.83
N LEU A 493 -20.43 -29.09 -17.44
CA LEU A 493 -20.20 -30.54 -17.38
C LEU A 493 -18.96 -30.99 -18.16
N SER A 494 -18.65 -30.33 -19.27
CA SER A 494 -17.43 -30.60 -20.02
C SER A 494 -16.19 -30.25 -19.20
N LEU A 495 -16.23 -29.12 -18.49
CA LEU A 495 -15.11 -28.60 -17.69
C LEU A 495 -14.90 -29.37 -16.39
N THR A 496 -15.98 -29.90 -15.80
CA THR A 496 -15.95 -30.68 -14.54
C THR A 496 -15.69 -32.17 -14.76
N ARG A 497 -15.60 -32.63 -16.01
CA ARG A 497 -15.43 -34.04 -16.35
C ARG A 497 -14.12 -34.58 -15.74
N ASN A 498 -14.23 -35.73 -15.07
CA ASN A 498 -13.13 -36.43 -14.39
C ASN A 498 -12.44 -35.64 -13.26
N SER A 499 -13.02 -34.53 -12.81
CA SER A 499 -12.49 -33.82 -11.64
C SER A 499 -12.88 -34.54 -10.36
N GLU A 500 -11.90 -34.79 -9.49
CA GLU A 500 -12.13 -35.29 -8.13
C GLU A 500 -12.31 -34.17 -7.10
N ASP A 501 -12.16 -32.91 -7.52
CA ASP A 501 -12.29 -31.75 -6.64
C ASP A 501 -13.75 -31.58 -6.17
N PRO A 502 -14.00 -31.41 -4.86
CA PRO A 502 -15.36 -31.33 -4.32
C PRO A 502 -16.18 -30.16 -4.87
N VAL A 503 -15.52 -29.02 -5.14
CA VAL A 503 -16.20 -27.85 -5.73
C VAL A 503 -16.64 -28.17 -7.14
N MET A 504 -15.77 -28.78 -7.96
CA MET A 504 -16.10 -29.16 -9.33
C MET A 504 -17.20 -30.23 -9.37
N MET A 505 -17.18 -31.19 -8.46
CA MET A 505 -18.27 -32.16 -8.32
C MET A 505 -19.60 -31.49 -7.95
N ALA A 506 -19.59 -30.51 -7.03
CA ALA A 506 -20.78 -29.76 -6.68
C ALA A 506 -21.33 -28.92 -7.84
N VAL A 507 -20.44 -28.34 -8.65
CA VAL A 507 -20.81 -27.64 -9.90
C VAL A 507 -21.43 -28.60 -10.90
N ALA A 508 -20.81 -29.77 -11.14
CA ALA A 508 -21.31 -30.81 -12.04
C ALA A 508 -22.69 -31.32 -11.61
N ALA A 509 -22.86 -31.61 -10.32
CA ALA A 509 -24.13 -32.05 -9.77
C ALA A 509 -25.23 -30.98 -9.90
N THR A 510 -24.88 -29.71 -9.70
CA THR A 510 -25.81 -28.59 -9.91
C THR A 510 -26.24 -28.50 -11.37
N ALA A 511 -25.30 -28.62 -12.31
CA ALA A 511 -25.60 -28.64 -13.75
C ALA A 511 -26.50 -29.82 -14.14
N LEU A 512 -26.19 -31.05 -13.69
CA LEU A 512 -27.01 -32.24 -13.94
C LEU A 512 -28.43 -32.10 -13.37
N HIS A 513 -28.56 -31.58 -12.15
CA HIS A 513 -29.87 -31.34 -11.54
C HIS A 513 -30.69 -30.33 -12.35
N ARG A 514 -30.08 -29.24 -12.84
CA ARG A 514 -30.77 -28.24 -13.68
C ARG A 514 -31.17 -28.79 -15.06
N LEU A 515 -30.49 -29.83 -15.54
CA LEU A 515 -30.85 -30.58 -16.75
C LEU A 515 -31.89 -31.69 -16.50
N GLY A 516 -32.38 -31.86 -15.27
CA GLY A 516 -33.34 -32.93 -14.92
C GLY A 516 -32.71 -34.33 -14.85
N ARG A 517 -31.41 -34.43 -14.54
CA ARG A 517 -30.64 -35.68 -14.42
C ARG A 517 -30.29 -35.93 -12.95
N GLU A 518 -31.30 -36.03 -12.08
CA GLU A 518 -31.11 -35.98 -10.63
C GLU A 518 -30.36 -37.20 -10.08
N ARG A 519 -30.58 -38.39 -10.67
CA ARG A 519 -29.84 -39.60 -10.28
C ARG A 519 -28.34 -39.44 -10.49
N GLU A 520 -27.95 -38.96 -11.67
CA GLU A 520 -26.54 -38.73 -11.99
C GLU A 520 -25.93 -37.63 -11.13
N ALA A 521 -26.70 -36.57 -10.82
CA ALA A 521 -26.27 -35.53 -9.90
C ALA A 521 -25.93 -36.08 -8.51
N LEU A 522 -26.79 -36.96 -7.98
CA LEU A 522 -26.57 -37.63 -6.69
C LEU A 522 -25.39 -38.61 -6.76
N ASP A 523 -25.24 -39.35 -7.85
CA ASP A 523 -24.12 -40.27 -8.06
C ASP A 523 -22.77 -39.54 -8.14
N VAL A 524 -22.73 -38.34 -8.72
CA VAL A 524 -21.53 -37.49 -8.71
C VAL A 524 -21.18 -37.08 -7.28
N LEU A 525 -22.14 -36.55 -6.53
CA LEU A 525 -21.87 -36.08 -5.16
C LEU A 525 -21.52 -37.21 -4.19
N ARG A 526 -22.09 -38.41 -4.37
CA ARG A 526 -21.81 -39.60 -3.55
C ARG A 526 -20.41 -40.17 -3.76
N ARG A 527 -19.85 -40.00 -4.96
CA ARG A 527 -18.46 -40.39 -5.25
C ARG A 527 -17.44 -39.44 -4.63
N GLY A 528 -17.84 -38.20 -4.38
CA GLY A 528 -16.98 -37.20 -3.75
C GLY A 528 -16.79 -37.42 -2.25
N PRO A 529 -15.84 -36.70 -1.63
CA PRO A 529 -15.69 -36.73 -0.18
C PRO A 529 -16.95 -36.17 0.49
N GLY A 530 -17.27 -36.72 1.67
CA GLY A 530 -18.43 -36.35 2.50
C GLY A 530 -18.31 -34.97 3.15
N THR A 531 -17.80 -33.97 2.44
CA THR A 531 -17.75 -32.58 2.94
C THR A 531 -19.16 -32.04 3.15
N MET A 532 -19.34 -31.15 4.14
CA MET A 532 -20.64 -30.49 4.39
C MET A 532 -21.30 -29.93 3.13
N ARG A 533 -20.52 -29.30 2.24
CA ARG A 533 -21.01 -28.76 0.96
C ARG A 533 -21.60 -29.84 0.05
N ASN A 534 -20.94 -30.99 -0.05
CA ASN A 534 -21.42 -32.11 -0.86
C ASN A 534 -22.66 -32.74 -0.23
N LEU A 535 -22.67 -32.93 1.10
CA LEU A 535 -23.81 -33.48 1.82
C LEU A 535 -25.05 -32.57 1.71
N GLU A 536 -24.88 -31.26 1.83
CA GLU A 536 -25.95 -30.28 1.58
C GLU A 536 -26.48 -30.38 0.15
N GLY A 537 -25.58 -30.50 -0.84
CA GLY A 537 -25.94 -30.72 -2.24
C GLY A 537 -26.76 -32.01 -2.42
N GLN A 538 -26.33 -33.11 -1.82
CA GLN A 538 -27.02 -34.41 -1.88
C GLN A 538 -28.40 -34.30 -1.25
N ALA A 539 -28.49 -33.75 -0.05
CA ALA A 539 -29.74 -33.61 0.68
C ALA A 539 -30.74 -32.75 -0.08
N ARG A 540 -30.29 -31.61 -0.64
CA ARG A 540 -31.14 -30.70 -1.42
C ARG A 540 -31.66 -31.33 -2.71
N ILE A 541 -30.79 -31.98 -3.49
CA ILE A 541 -31.18 -32.61 -4.76
C ILE A 541 -32.07 -33.83 -4.52
N ALA A 542 -31.75 -34.66 -3.52
CA ALA A 542 -32.56 -35.82 -3.14
C ALA A 542 -33.94 -35.39 -2.65
N TRP A 543 -34.01 -34.32 -1.86
CA TRP A 543 -35.28 -33.73 -1.41
C TRP A 543 -36.13 -33.26 -2.59
N ALA A 544 -35.56 -32.41 -3.45
CA ALA A 544 -36.29 -31.84 -4.60
C ALA A 544 -36.77 -32.92 -5.59
N SER A 545 -36.11 -34.08 -5.64
CA SER A 545 -36.48 -35.21 -6.51
C SER A 545 -37.36 -36.28 -5.83
N GLY A 546 -37.81 -36.04 -4.60
CA GLY A 546 -38.65 -36.99 -3.85
C GLY A 546 -37.92 -38.26 -3.39
N GLN A 547 -36.59 -38.26 -3.42
CA GLN A 547 -35.75 -39.39 -2.97
C GLN A 547 -35.49 -39.30 -1.45
N TRP A 548 -36.57 -39.34 -0.66
CA TRP A 548 -36.57 -39.03 0.77
C TRP A 548 -35.59 -39.88 1.59
N ALA A 549 -35.42 -41.16 1.25
CA ALA A 549 -34.45 -42.03 1.92
C ALA A 549 -33.00 -41.52 1.74
N GLN A 550 -32.65 -41.02 0.55
CA GLN A 550 -31.32 -40.49 0.31
C GLN A 550 -31.13 -39.11 0.96
N ALA A 551 -32.17 -38.27 0.95
CA ALA A 551 -32.15 -36.99 1.66
C ALA A 551 -31.95 -37.20 3.16
N ARG A 552 -32.65 -38.18 3.74
CA ARG A 552 -32.47 -38.61 5.14
C ARG A 552 -31.01 -38.99 5.40
N ASP A 553 -30.45 -39.90 4.61
CA ASP A 553 -29.09 -40.39 4.84
C ASP A 553 -28.05 -39.27 4.77
N ALA A 554 -28.23 -38.31 3.84
CA ALA A 554 -27.38 -37.13 3.75
C ALA A 554 -27.53 -36.20 4.96
N TYR A 555 -28.75 -35.91 5.42
CA TYR A 555 -28.95 -35.13 6.65
C TYR A 555 -28.43 -35.86 7.90
N ALA A 556 -28.55 -37.18 7.96
CA ALA A 556 -27.99 -37.97 9.05
C ALA A 556 -26.46 -37.83 9.11
N ALA A 557 -25.78 -37.89 7.96
CA ALA A 557 -24.35 -37.65 7.87
C ALA A 557 -23.97 -36.22 8.30
N MET A 558 -24.73 -35.20 7.88
CA MET A 558 -24.51 -33.82 8.33
C MET A 558 -24.64 -33.67 9.85
N LEU A 559 -25.58 -34.37 10.49
CA LEU A 559 -25.79 -34.31 11.94
C LEU A 559 -24.65 -34.92 12.77
N VAL A 560 -23.83 -35.79 12.16
CA VAL A 560 -22.62 -36.30 12.81
C VAL A 560 -21.57 -35.18 12.94
N GLU A 561 -21.52 -34.27 11.97
CA GLU A 561 -20.56 -33.16 11.94
C GLU A 561 -21.10 -31.90 12.66
N ASP A 562 -22.38 -31.57 12.48
CA ASP A 562 -23.03 -30.39 13.07
C ASP A 562 -24.47 -30.69 13.53
N ALA A 563 -24.71 -30.60 14.84
CA ALA A 563 -25.99 -30.89 15.47
C ALA A 563 -27.02 -29.74 15.36
N ASN A 564 -27.13 -29.13 14.18
CA ASN A 564 -28.07 -28.04 13.92
C ASN A 564 -29.54 -28.51 13.98
N SER A 565 -30.36 -27.83 14.78
CA SER A 565 -31.80 -28.09 14.93
C SER A 565 -32.59 -28.10 13.61
N GLN A 566 -32.20 -27.31 12.61
CA GLN A 566 -32.86 -27.29 11.30
C GLN A 566 -32.54 -28.56 10.50
N THR A 567 -31.28 -29.02 10.54
CA THR A 567 -30.85 -30.29 9.95
C THR A 567 -31.55 -31.46 10.62
N GLN A 568 -31.74 -31.42 11.95
CA GLN A 568 -32.50 -32.44 12.69
C GLN A 568 -33.97 -32.50 12.24
N ALA A 569 -34.62 -31.35 12.08
CA ALA A 569 -36.00 -31.28 11.61
C ALA A 569 -36.14 -31.84 10.18
N ARG A 570 -35.22 -31.47 9.28
CA ARG A 570 -35.19 -31.98 7.91
C ARG A 570 -34.89 -33.47 7.83
N HIS A 571 -33.97 -33.97 8.66
CA HIS A 571 -33.71 -35.40 8.82
C HIS A 571 -34.97 -36.17 9.25
N ALA A 572 -35.63 -35.74 10.32
CA ALA A 572 -36.83 -36.40 10.83
C ALA A 572 -37.97 -36.42 9.80
N LEU A 573 -38.16 -35.31 9.08
CA LEU A 573 -39.15 -35.21 8.03
C LEU A 573 -38.82 -36.12 6.84
N ALA A 574 -37.56 -36.14 6.39
CA ALA A 574 -37.10 -37.08 5.35
C ALA A 574 -37.29 -38.55 5.77
N SER A 575 -37.00 -38.89 7.04
CA SER A 575 -37.23 -40.23 7.60
C SER A 575 -38.70 -40.63 7.52
N TYR A 576 -39.60 -39.74 7.93
CA TYR A 576 -41.05 -39.96 7.83
C TYR A 576 -41.49 -40.19 6.38
N MET A 577 -41.11 -39.28 5.47
CA MET A 577 -41.46 -39.36 4.04
C MET A 577 -40.87 -40.61 3.36
N SER A 578 -39.78 -41.16 3.89
CA SER A 578 -39.20 -42.43 3.43
C SER A 578 -39.92 -43.69 3.93
N GLY A 579 -40.97 -43.54 4.75
CA GLY A 579 -41.75 -44.66 5.30
C GLY A 579 -41.18 -45.29 6.57
N GLN A 580 -40.22 -44.64 7.26
CA GLN A 580 -39.74 -45.15 8.55
C GLN A 580 -40.75 -44.86 9.67
N SER A 581 -41.40 -45.92 10.15
CA SER A 581 -42.34 -45.89 11.28
C SER A 581 -41.70 -45.30 12.54
N GLY A 582 -42.33 -44.27 13.12
CA GLY A 582 -41.92 -43.68 14.40
C GLY A 582 -40.93 -42.52 14.33
N ALA A 583 -40.50 -42.08 13.15
CA ALA A 583 -39.51 -41.00 13.00
C ALA A 583 -39.98 -39.63 13.54
N LEU A 584 -41.26 -39.28 13.38
CA LEU A 584 -41.83 -38.05 13.95
C LEU A 584 -41.94 -38.09 15.48
N ALA A 585 -42.06 -39.28 16.08
CA ALA A 585 -42.16 -39.46 17.53
C ALA A 585 -40.82 -39.26 18.26
N GLN A 586 -39.72 -39.15 17.52
CA GLN A 586 -38.37 -39.00 18.07
C GLN A 586 -37.86 -37.54 18.09
N LEU A 587 -38.66 -36.55 17.67
CA LEU A 587 -38.29 -35.13 17.78
C LEU A 587 -38.26 -34.74 19.27
N PRO A 588 -37.07 -34.56 19.88
CA PRO A 588 -36.95 -34.57 21.33
C PRO A 588 -37.23 -33.21 21.99
N THR A 589 -37.50 -32.14 21.22
CA THR A 589 -37.63 -30.78 21.77
C THR A 589 -38.71 -29.91 21.11
N GLN A 590 -39.26 -28.97 21.88
CA GLN A 590 -40.23 -27.96 21.44
C GLN A 590 -39.67 -27.06 20.32
N ALA A 591 -38.34 -26.83 20.31
CA ALA A 591 -37.65 -26.09 19.26
C ALA A 591 -37.68 -26.81 17.90
N SER A 592 -37.60 -28.14 17.89
CA SER A 592 -37.68 -28.94 16.66
C SER A 592 -39.07 -28.88 16.02
N LEU A 593 -40.15 -28.83 16.83
CA LEU A 593 -41.53 -28.67 16.34
C LEU A 593 -41.75 -27.27 15.76
N GLN A 594 -41.29 -26.21 16.45
CA GLN A 594 -41.34 -24.84 15.93
C GLN A 594 -40.51 -24.67 14.64
N ALA A 595 -39.35 -25.32 14.55
CA ALA A 595 -38.55 -25.33 13.33
C ALA A 595 -39.31 -26.01 12.17
N LEU A 596 -40.01 -27.11 12.44
CA LEU A 596 -40.85 -27.80 11.46
C LEU A 596 -42.02 -26.93 11.01
N GLU A 597 -42.73 -26.30 11.95
CA GLU A 597 -43.81 -25.34 11.67
C GLU A 597 -43.31 -24.15 10.83
N LYS A 598 -42.14 -23.59 11.18
CA LYS A 598 -41.52 -22.48 10.45
C LYS A 598 -41.06 -22.90 9.05
N LEU A 599 -40.54 -24.12 8.90
CA LEU A 599 -40.10 -24.66 7.62
C LEU A 599 -41.30 -24.88 6.69
N LEU A 600 -42.38 -25.47 7.22
CA LEU A 600 -43.66 -25.60 6.53
C LEU A 600 -44.22 -24.23 6.12
N ALA A 601 -44.18 -23.23 7.01
CA ALA A 601 -44.67 -21.89 6.71
C ALA A 601 -43.85 -21.12 5.65
N THR A 602 -42.56 -21.45 5.49
CA THR A 602 -41.65 -20.74 4.56
C THR A 602 -41.50 -21.42 3.20
N HIS A 603 -41.93 -22.69 3.06
CA HIS A 603 -41.80 -23.47 1.84
C HIS A 603 -43.19 -24.04 1.43
N PRO A 604 -44.11 -23.21 0.91
CA PRO A 604 -45.47 -23.63 0.58
C PRO A 604 -45.55 -24.70 -0.52
N GLU A 605 -44.52 -24.78 -1.37
CA GLU A 605 -44.33 -25.83 -2.38
C GLU A 605 -44.17 -27.21 -1.71
N ASP A 606 -43.39 -27.28 -0.63
CA ASP A 606 -43.15 -28.52 0.13
C ASP A 606 -44.42 -28.97 0.87
N ILE A 607 -45.29 -28.03 1.26
CA ILE A 607 -46.61 -28.34 1.85
C ILE A 607 -47.48 -29.11 0.85
N LEU A 608 -47.46 -28.79 -0.45
CA LEU A 608 -48.28 -29.49 -1.44
C LEU A 608 -47.84 -30.96 -1.58
N ILE A 609 -46.54 -31.20 -1.64
CA ILE A 609 -45.95 -32.55 -1.72
C ILE A 609 -46.26 -33.35 -0.44
N LEU A 610 -46.09 -32.73 0.73
CA LEU A 610 -46.43 -33.33 2.03
C LEU A 610 -47.92 -33.65 2.15
N ARG A 611 -48.78 -32.75 1.68
CA ARG A 611 -50.23 -32.92 1.73
C ARG A 611 -50.67 -34.06 0.82
N GLU A 612 -50.11 -34.15 -0.38
CA GLU A 612 -50.37 -35.23 -1.34
C GLU A 612 -49.96 -36.60 -0.78
N VAL A 613 -48.77 -36.70 -0.17
CA VAL A 613 -48.29 -37.93 0.49
C VAL A 613 -49.16 -38.29 1.69
N LEU A 614 -49.48 -37.32 2.57
CA LEU A 614 -50.34 -37.54 3.74
C LEU A 614 -51.77 -37.95 3.36
N THR A 615 -52.29 -37.52 2.22
CA THR A 615 -53.61 -37.95 1.73
C THR A 615 -53.60 -39.31 1.05
N ASN A 616 -52.49 -39.73 0.47
CA ASN A 616 -52.41 -40.95 -0.36
C ASN A 616 -51.76 -42.16 0.34
N GLY A 617 -51.16 -41.98 1.52
CA GLY A 617 -50.63 -43.06 2.37
C GLY A 617 -49.15 -43.27 2.19
#